data_AF-A0A2G9N239-F1
#
_entry.id   AF-A0A2G9N239-F1
#
_cell.length_a   1.000
_cell.length_b   1.000
_cell.length_c   1.000
_cell.angle_alpha   90.00
_cell.angle_beta   90.00
_cell.angle_gamma   90.00
#
_symmetry.space_group_name_H-M   'P 1'
#
loop_
_entity.id
_entity.type
_entity.pdbx_description
1 polymer ?
#
loop_
_entity_poly.entity_id
_entity_poly.type
_entity_poly.pdbx_seq_one_letter_code
_entity_poly.pdbx_strand_id
1 'polypeptide(L)'
;MNLPIGEVISQRIDFRELDAKKLVESFYDKKFSGYIVATIEGFDGVEEGAILFKEGNLVASVYEYDNYGISVFGDSAFPQVFNSFGADFVVADIISLTNQQVDLVTAFNDRWKITKPVDKNSVGKLIPKQFSADYAKQTLSEVLTKSESKKDLFKKFGLSGLG
;
A
#
# COMPACT_ATOMS: atom_id res chain seq x y z
N MET A 1 2.03 8.34 -6.65
CA MET A 1 2.27 8.75 -5.24
C MET A 1 3.19 9.97 -5.10
N ASN A 2 3.03 10.84 -4.07
CA ASN A 2 3.98 11.95 -3.80
C ASN A 2 4.51 11.89 -2.35
N LEU A 3 5.66 11.25 -2.17
CA LEU A 3 6.33 11.07 -0.87
C LEU A 3 7.57 11.99 -0.78
N PRO A 4 7.90 12.51 0.41
CA PRO A 4 9.04 13.39 0.59
C PRO A 4 10.36 12.63 0.46
N ILE A 5 11.39 13.33 0.03
CA ILE A 5 12.76 12.81 0.01
C ILE A 5 13.27 12.71 1.45
N GLY A 6 13.81 11.55 1.80
CA GLY A 6 14.38 11.24 3.10
C GLY A 6 15.78 10.63 2.99
N GLU A 7 16.25 10.08 4.11
CA GLU A 7 17.49 9.30 4.13
C GLU A 7 17.21 7.90 3.58
N VAL A 8 17.97 7.50 2.56
CA VAL A 8 17.85 6.15 2.00
C VAL A 8 18.47 5.14 2.96
N ILE A 9 17.65 4.30 3.58
CA ILE A 9 18.14 3.18 4.39
C ILE A 9 18.53 2.02 3.49
N SER A 10 17.70 1.75 2.48
CA SER A 10 17.96 0.72 1.50
C SER A 10 17.11 0.96 0.26
N GLN A 11 17.61 0.53 -0.89
CA GLN A 11 17.00 0.75 -2.20
C GLN A 11 17.11 -0.52 -3.04
N ARG A 12 16.09 -0.74 -3.87
CA ARG A 12 16.00 -1.84 -4.82
C ARG A 12 16.13 -3.21 -4.17
N ILE A 13 15.51 -3.37 -3.00
CA ILE A 13 15.48 -4.63 -2.27
C ILE A 13 14.53 -5.58 -2.97
N ASP A 14 15.00 -6.77 -3.28
CA ASP A 14 14.13 -7.88 -3.63
C ASP A 14 13.56 -8.50 -2.35
N PHE A 15 12.25 -8.31 -2.13
CA PHE A 15 11.58 -8.85 -0.95
C PHE A 15 11.55 -10.39 -0.92
N ARG A 16 11.89 -11.09 -2.01
CA ARG A 16 12.02 -12.56 -2.03
C ARG A 16 13.30 -13.04 -1.35
N GLU A 17 14.34 -12.23 -1.36
CA GLU A 17 15.63 -12.55 -0.74
C GLU A 17 15.65 -12.19 0.75
N LEU A 18 14.60 -11.54 1.24
CA LEU A 18 14.52 -10.96 2.58
C LEU A 18 13.28 -11.45 3.33
N ASP A 19 13.43 -11.68 4.63
CA ASP A 19 12.29 -12.01 5.48
C ASP A 19 11.46 -10.74 5.75
N ALA A 20 10.54 -10.43 4.84
CA ALA A 20 9.72 -9.22 4.87
C ALA A 20 9.00 -9.05 6.22
N LYS A 21 8.56 -10.17 6.82
CA LYS A 21 7.94 -10.18 8.14
C LYS A 21 8.91 -9.67 9.21
N LYS A 22 10.12 -10.24 9.30
CA LYS A 22 11.12 -9.77 10.28
C LYS A 22 11.52 -8.33 10.05
N LEU A 23 11.61 -7.90 8.79
CA LEU A 23 11.92 -6.50 8.47
C LEU A 23 10.88 -5.56 9.06
N VAL A 24 9.60 -5.79 8.75
CA VAL A 24 8.53 -4.93 9.22
C VAL A 24 8.41 -5.01 10.74
N GLU A 25 8.52 -6.20 11.34
CA GLU A 25 8.57 -6.35 12.80
C GLU A 25 9.70 -5.53 13.43
N SER A 26 10.87 -5.44 12.77
CA SER A 26 11.99 -4.63 13.25
C SER A 26 11.71 -3.12 13.27
N PHE A 27 10.77 -2.64 12.46
CA PHE A 27 10.38 -1.23 12.43
C PHE A 27 9.58 -0.83 13.66
N TYR A 28 8.74 -1.73 14.16
CA TYR A 28 8.08 -1.57 15.44
C TYR A 28 9.11 -1.49 16.58
N ASP A 29 10.07 -2.43 16.61
CA ASP A 29 11.04 -2.53 17.69
C ASP A 29 12.02 -1.34 17.73
N LYS A 30 12.46 -0.89 16.55
CA LYS A 30 13.42 0.21 16.42
C LYS A 30 12.78 1.60 16.49
N LYS A 31 11.45 1.68 16.69
CA LYS A 31 10.68 2.92 16.61
C LYS A 31 10.95 3.68 15.30
N PHE A 32 10.94 2.96 14.19
CA PHE A 32 11.25 3.52 12.87
C PHE A 32 10.25 4.62 12.48
N SER A 33 10.77 5.68 11.85
CA SER A 33 9.98 6.75 11.23
C SER A 33 10.43 6.90 9.80
N GLY A 34 9.48 6.83 8.87
CA GLY A 34 9.80 6.69 7.44
C GLY A 34 8.79 5.81 6.73
N TYR A 35 9.06 5.48 5.47
CA TYR A 35 8.16 4.64 4.68
C TYR A 35 8.89 3.51 3.98
N ILE A 36 8.11 2.50 3.61
CA ILE A 36 8.45 1.52 2.59
C ILE A 36 7.58 1.82 1.38
N VAL A 37 8.17 1.83 0.20
CA VAL A 37 7.43 1.74 -1.06
C VAL A 37 7.84 0.46 -1.76
N ALA A 38 6.87 -0.28 -2.28
CA ALA A 38 7.06 -1.52 -3.01
C ALA A 38 6.37 -1.41 -4.36
N THR A 39 7.15 -1.60 -5.42
CA THR A 39 6.67 -1.72 -6.79
C THR A 39 6.64 -3.20 -7.15
N ILE A 40 5.51 -3.68 -7.67
CA ILE A 40 5.34 -5.08 -8.04
C ILE A 40 4.82 -5.23 -9.47
N GLU A 41 5.04 -6.42 -10.04
CA GLU A 41 4.18 -6.95 -11.10
C GLU A 41 3.02 -7.70 -10.42
N GLY A 42 1.87 -7.04 -10.34
CA GLY A 42 0.68 -7.46 -9.60
C GLY A 42 -0.36 -8.20 -10.43
N PHE A 43 -1.63 -8.04 -10.06
CA PHE A 43 -2.74 -8.80 -10.67
C PHE A 43 -2.90 -8.47 -12.15
N ASP A 44 -2.72 -7.21 -12.52
CA ASP A 44 -2.97 -6.75 -13.89
C ASP A 44 -1.96 -5.65 -14.29
N GLY A 45 -0.68 -5.90 -14.05
CA GLY A 45 0.42 -5.02 -14.47
C GLY A 45 1.22 -4.45 -13.30
N VAL A 46 1.83 -3.29 -13.51
CA VAL A 46 2.64 -2.62 -12.48
C VAL A 46 1.73 -1.99 -11.44
N GLU A 47 2.03 -2.26 -10.17
CA GLU A 47 1.31 -1.73 -9.02
C GLU A 47 2.30 -1.20 -7.99
N GLU A 48 1.92 -0.16 -7.26
CA GLU A 48 2.78 0.47 -6.25
C GLU A 48 2.06 0.58 -4.90
N GLY A 49 2.68 0.06 -3.85
CA GLY A 49 2.16 0.14 -2.48
C GLY A 49 3.12 0.87 -1.57
N ALA A 50 2.62 1.73 -0.68
CA ALA A 50 3.44 2.31 0.37
C ALA A 50 2.78 2.24 1.75
N ILE A 51 3.64 2.08 2.74
CA ILE A 51 3.30 2.12 4.17
C ILE A 51 4.23 3.09 4.89
N LEU A 52 3.66 3.92 5.77
CA LEU A 52 4.35 4.95 6.51
C LEU A 52 4.31 4.62 8.01
N PHE A 53 5.48 4.68 8.64
CA PHE A 53 5.68 4.49 10.07
C PHE A 53 6.02 5.80 10.77
N LYS A 54 5.53 5.94 11.99
CA LYS A 54 5.92 6.97 12.95
C LYS A 54 6.26 6.33 14.29
N GLU A 55 7.52 6.43 14.71
CA GLU A 55 8.00 5.88 15.97
C GLU A 55 7.64 4.39 16.15
N GLY A 56 7.71 3.63 15.06
CA GLY A 56 7.37 2.21 15.01
C GLY A 56 5.89 1.90 14.90
N ASN A 57 5.02 2.91 14.83
CA ASN A 57 3.59 2.71 14.58
C ASN A 57 3.27 2.90 13.11
N LEU A 58 2.53 1.98 12.52
CA LEU A 58 2.01 2.15 11.16
C LEU A 58 0.90 3.22 11.17
N VAL A 59 1.12 4.34 10.50
CA VAL A 59 0.24 5.53 10.57
C VAL A 59 -0.49 5.84 9.27
N ALA A 60 0.06 5.41 8.13
CA ALA A 60 -0.57 5.64 6.84
C ALA A 60 -0.24 4.54 5.84
N SER A 61 -1.13 4.36 4.87
CA SER A 61 -0.89 3.47 3.74
C SER A 61 -1.66 3.90 2.50
N VAL A 62 -1.11 3.56 1.35
CA VAL A 62 -1.67 3.82 0.03
C VAL A 62 -1.25 2.71 -0.92
N TYR A 63 -2.11 2.39 -1.88
CA TYR A 63 -1.84 1.42 -2.93
C TYR A 63 -2.38 1.94 -4.25
N GLU A 64 -1.59 1.91 -5.31
CA GLU A 64 -1.90 2.43 -6.65
C GLU A 64 -1.92 1.25 -7.64
N TYR A 65 -3.04 1.10 -8.33
CA TYR A 65 -3.21 0.22 -9.48
C TYR A 65 -2.97 1.07 -10.74
N ASP A 66 -1.72 1.14 -11.21
CA ASP A 66 -1.31 2.11 -12.23
C ASP A 66 -2.09 1.96 -13.53
N ASN A 67 -2.32 0.72 -13.97
CA ASN A 67 -3.07 0.42 -15.18
C ASN A 67 -4.53 0.92 -15.15
N TYR A 68 -5.11 1.09 -13.96
CA TYR A 68 -6.48 1.57 -13.78
C TYR A 68 -6.54 3.04 -13.36
N GLY A 69 -5.42 3.65 -12.97
CA GLY A 69 -5.39 4.98 -12.35
C GLY A 69 -6.20 5.03 -11.04
N ILE A 70 -6.27 3.92 -10.32
CA ILE A 70 -7.06 3.78 -9.08
C ILE A 70 -6.14 3.66 -7.89
N SER A 71 -6.49 4.37 -6.82
CA SER A 71 -5.76 4.31 -5.55
C SER A 71 -6.66 3.88 -4.40
N VAL A 72 -6.12 3.01 -3.56
CA VAL A 72 -6.69 2.57 -2.28
C VAL A 72 -5.91 3.26 -1.17
N PHE A 73 -6.59 3.62 -0.07
CA PHE A 73 -5.99 4.40 1.00
C PHE A 73 -6.33 3.86 2.39
N GLY A 74 -5.49 4.18 3.38
CA GLY A 74 -5.79 3.98 4.79
C GLY A 74 -5.98 2.52 5.17
N ASP A 75 -6.96 2.23 6.02
CA ASP A 75 -7.19 0.87 6.55
C ASP A 75 -7.44 -0.19 5.45
N SER A 76 -7.87 0.22 4.25
CA SER A 76 -8.10 -0.68 3.11
C SER A 76 -6.83 -0.92 2.28
N ALA A 77 -5.80 -0.08 2.39
CA ALA A 77 -4.60 -0.17 1.58
C ALA A 77 -3.52 -1.05 2.22
N PHE A 78 -3.26 -0.93 3.53
CA PHE A 78 -2.14 -1.66 4.14
C PHE A 78 -2.19 -3.19 3.95
N PRO A 79 -3.36 -3.89 3.95
CA PRO A 79 -3.35 -5.32 3.71
C PRO A 79 -2.95 -5.65 2.27
N GLN A 80 -3.31 -4.78 1.31
CA GLN A 80 -2.91 -4.92 -0.08
C GLN A 80 -1.40 -4.64 -0.26
N VAL A 81 -0.84 -3.67 0.47
CA VAL A 81 0.62 -3.46 0.51
C VAL A 81 1.33 -4.68 1.13
N PHE A 82 0.79 -5.29 2.18
CA PHE A 82 1.40 -6.51 2.72
C PHE A 82 1.25 -7.71 1.79
N ASN A 83 0.15 -7.81 1.05
CA ASN A 83 -0.03 -8.79 0.00
C ASN A 83 1.05 -8.65 -1.09
N SER A 84 1.39 -7.41 -1.48
CA SER A 84 2.40 -7.15 -2.51
C SER A 84 3.81 -7.60 -2.14
N PHE A 85 4.15 -7.67 -0.84
CA PHE A 85 5.44 -8.21 -0.40
C PHE A 85 5.62 -9.70 -0.73
N GLY A 86 4.53 -10.43 -1.02
CA GLY A 86 4.57 -11.82 -1.47
C GLY A 86 4.67 -12.00 -2.99
N ALA A 87 4.82 -10.93 -3.78
CA ALA A 87 4.83 -11.03 -5.24
C ALA A 87 6.12 -11.65 -5.79
N ASP A 88 6.03 -12.31 -6.94
CA ASP A 88 7.18 -12.94 -7.61
C ASP A 88 8.15 -11.90 -8.17
N PHE A 89 7.67 -10.70 -8.49
CA PHE A 89 8.49 -9.56 -8.88
C PHE A 89 8.13 -8.39 -7.98
N VAL A 90 8.96 -8.14 -6.98
CA VAL A 90 8.79 -7.06 -6.01
C VAL A 90 10.12 -6.38 -5.78
N VAL A 91 10.10 -5.06 -5.91
CA VAL A 91 11.25 -4.20 -5.61
C VAL A 91 10.79 -3.17 -4.60
N ALA A 92 11.54 -3.01 -3.51
CA ALA A 92 11.18 -2.06 -2.47
C ALA A 92 12.32 -1.12 -2.08
N ASP A 93 11.92 0.10 -1.73
CA ASP A 93 12.77 1.14 -1.18
C ASP A 93 12.32 1.48 0.24
N ILE A 94 13.30 1.66 1.13
CA ILE A 94 13.08 2.00 2.54
C ILE A 94 13.73 3.34 2.81
N ILE A 95 12.89 4.32 3.14
CA ILE A 95 13.30 5.71 3.31
C ILE A 95 12.98 6.14 4.73
N SER A 96 14.01 6.57 5.45
CA SER A 96 13.90 7.15 6.79
C SER A 96 13.50 8.62 6.71
N LEU A 97 12.60 9.01 7.60
CA LEU A 97 12.11 10.38 7.73
C LEU A 97 12.15 10.82 9.19
N THR A 98 12.32 12.11 9.40
CA THR A 98 12.08 12.71 10.71
C THR A 98 10.60 12.60 11.09
N ASN A 99 10.28 12.56 12.38
CA ASN A 99 8.89 12.56 12.87
C ASN A 99 8.07 13.74 12.31
N GLN A 100 8.70 14.91 12.16
CA GLN A 100 8.07 16.10 11.60
C GLN A 100 7.71 15.92 10.12
N GLN A 101 8.56 15.26 9.33
CA GLN A 101 8.25 14.93 7.94
C GLN A 101 7.09 13.93 7.85
N VAL A 102 7.06 12.92 8.73
CA VAL A 102 5.94 11.97 8.80
C VAL A 102 4.63 12.68 9.17
N ASP A 103 4.67 13.60 10.12
CA ASP A 103 3.51 14.43 10.49
C ASP A 103 3.05 15.30 9.32
N LEU A 104 3.96 15.88 8.56
CA LEU A 104 3.63 16.69 7.40
C LEU A 104 2.94 15.85 6.31
N VAL A 105 3.47 14.66 6.00
CA VAL A 105 2.88 13.74 5.01
C VAL A 105 1.46 13.35 5.42
N THR A 106 1.28 12.95 6.67
CA THR A 106 -0.04 12.53 7.16
C THR A 106 -1.01 13.71 7.23
N ALA A 107 -0.55 14.93 7.55
CA ALA A 107 -1.38 16.13 7.56
C ALA A 107 -1.89 16.50 6.16
N PHE A 108 -1.06 16.41 5.12
CA PHE A 108 -1.47 16.71 3.74
C PHE A 108 -2.24 15.57 3.07
N ASN A 109 -2.07 14.33 3.53
CA ASN A 109 -2.68 13.15 2.92
C ASN A 109 -3.65 12.47 3.90
N ASP A 110 -4.71 13.19 4.31
CA ASP A 110 -5.65 12.71 5.33
C ASP A 110 -6.28 11.34 4.99
N ARG A 111 -6.53 11.08 3.70
CA ARG A 111 -7.08 9.81 3.21
C ARG A 111 -6.17 8.61 3.46
N TRP A 112 -4.86 8.81 3.57
CA TRP A 112 -3.90 7.73 3.73
C TRP A 112 -3.85 7.22 5.17
N LYS A 113 -4.37 8.01 6.13
CA LYS A 113 -4.28 7.69 7.55
C LYS A 113 -4.96 6.37 7.85
N ILE A 114 -4.30 5.59 8.69
CA ILE A 114 -4.87 4.39 9.27
C ILE A 114 -5.60 4.79 10.54
N THR A 115 -6.87 4.41 10.64
CA THR A 115 -7.70 4.77 11.81
C THR A 115 -7.60 3.73 12.91
N LYS A 116 -7.27 2.48 12.55
CA LYS A 116 -7.15 1.36 13.48
C LYS A 116 -5.68 1.03 13.72
N PRO A 117 -5.19 1.10 14.98
CA PRO A 117 -3.83 0.67 15.30
C PRO A 117 -3.55 -0.74 14.75
N VAL A 118 -2.44 -0.87 14.03
CA VAL A 118 -1.99 -2.16 13.49
C VAL A 118 -0.88 -2.69 14.39
N ASP A 119 -1.23 -3.66 15.24
CA ASP A 119 -0.29 -4.28 16.16
C ASP A 119 0.80 -5.07 15.43
N LYS A 120 2.02 -5.05 15.97
CA LYS A 120 3.16 -5.86 15.52
C LYS A 120 2.78 -7.34 15.29
N ASN A 121 2.04 -7.92 16.23
CA ASN A 121 1.63 -9.33 16.19
C ASN A 121 0.65 -9.65 15.05
N SER A 122 -0.06 -8.63 14.55
CA SER A 122 -1.04 -8.75 13.47
C SER A 122 -0.37 -8.68 12.10
N VAL A 123 0.69 -7.86 11.96
CA VAL A 123 1.46 -7.71 10.70
C VAL A 123 2.00 -9.04 10.20
N GLY A 124 2.56 -9.85 11.09
CA GLY A 124 3.12 -11.15 10.72
C GLY A 124 2.11 -12.15 10.15
N LYS A 125 0.80 -11.88 10.23
CA LYS A 125 -0.28 -12.68 9.62
C LYS A 125 -0.77 -12.09 8.30
N LEU A 126 -0.46 -10.82 8.04
CA LEU A 126 -0.93 -10.07 6.88
C LEU A 126 0.00 -10.20 5.68
N ILE A 127 1.27 -10.53 5.91
CA ILE A 127 2.25 -10.80 4.85
C ILE A 127 2.09 -12.26 4.43
N PRO A 128 1.52 -12.54 3.24
CA PRO A 128 1.36 -13.90 2.77
C PRO A 128 2.71 -14.45 2.28
N LYS A 129 2.79 -15.78 2.13
CA LYS A 129 3.95 -16.42 1.50
C LYS A 129 4.03 -16.17 -0.01
N GLN A 130 2.88 -15.89 -0.62
CA GLN A 130 2.72 -15.65 -2.05
C GLN A 130 1.62 -14.61 -2.24
N PHE A 131 1.81 -13.73 -3.22
CA PHE A 131 0.83 -12.73 -3.61
C PHE A 131 -0.50 -13.39 -3.99
N SER A 132 -1.59 -12.88 -3.42
CA SER A 132 -2.95 -13.29 -3.75
C SER A 132 -3.54 -12.35 -4.79
N ALA A 133 -3.60 -12.83 -6.03
CA ALA A 133 -4.27 -12.13 -7.14
C ALA A 133 -5.78 -11.98 -6.90
N ASP A 134 -6.42 -12.99 -6.29
CA ASP A 134 -7.84 -12.93 -5.94
C ASP A 134 -8.13 -11.83 -4.92
N TYR A 135 -7.26 -11.66 -3.92
CA TYR A 135 -7.37 -10.58 -2.94
C TYR A 135 -7.26 -9.22 -3.63
N ALA A 136 -6.23 -9.02 -4.47
CA ALA A 136 -6.04 -7.79 -5.23
C ALA A 136 -7.26 -7.45 -6.10
N LYS A 137 -7.79 -8.44 -6.83
CA LYS A 137 -8.97 -8.29 -7.66
C LYS A 137 -10.22 -7.92 -6.86
N GLN A 138 -10.40 -8.53 -5.68
CA GLN A 138 -11.50 -8.19 -4.78
C GLN A 138 -11.39 -6.73 -4.32
N THR A 139 -10.22 -6.32 -3.82
CA THR A 139 -9.97 -4.94 -3.37
C THR A 139 -10.22 -3.93 -4.48
N LEU A 140 -9.74 -4.20 -5.70
CA LEU A 140 -9.99 -3.37 -6.86
C LEU A 140 -11.49 -3.25 -7.18
N SER A 141 -12.21 -4.37 -7.16
CA SER A 141 -13.65 -4.43 -7.45
C SER A 141 -14.48 -3.63 -6.43
N GLU A 142 -14.11 -3.69 -5.15
CA GLU A 142 -14.76 -2.90 -4.09
C GLU A 142 -14.56 -1.39 -4.27
N VAL A 143 -13.43 -0.97 -4.82
CA VAL A 143 -13.14 0.45 -5.08
C VAL A 143 -13.88 0.90 -6.33
N LEU A 144 -13.88 0.09 -7.39
CA LEU A 144 -14.61 0.37 -8.63
C LEU A 144 -16.11 0.55 -8.38
N THR A 145 -16.73 -0.38 -7.64
CA THR A 145 -18.16 -0.33 -7.29
C THR A 145 -18.53 0.87 -6.42
N LYS A 146 -17.61 1.39 -5.60
CA LYS A 146 -17.80 2.62 -4.82
C LYS A 146 -17.60 3.89 -5.66
N SER A 147 -16.71 3.83 -6.66
CA SER A 147 -16.36 4.97 -7.52
C SER A 147 -17.35 5.20 -8.66
N GLU A 148 -18.06 4.15 -9.10
CA GLU A 148 -19.01 4.24 -10.20
C GLU A 148 -20.44 4.07 -9.70
N SER A 149 -21.24 5.15 -9.79
CA SER A 149 -22.68 4.96 -9.80
C SER A 149 -23.03 4.08 -10.99
N LYS A 150 -24.05 3.21 -10.90
CA LYS A 150 -24.49 2.38 -12.06
C LYS A 150 -24.59 3.16 -13.37
N LYS A 151 -24.95 4.45 -13.31
CA LYS A 151 -25.03 5.36 -14.46
C LYS A 151 -23.69 5.60 -15.17
N ASP A 152 -22.57 5.62 -14.46
CA ASP A 152 -21.26 5.91 -15.04
C ASP A 152 -20.69 4.69 -15.78
N LEU A 153 -20.99 3.49 -15.27
CA LEU A 153 -20.76 2.22 -15.98
C LEU A 153 -21.52 2.17 -17.30
N PHE A 154 -22.83 2.43 -17.28
CA PHE A 154 -23.64 2.43 -18.52
C PHE A 154 -23.13 3.45 -19.55
N LYS A 155 -22.58 4.58 -19.10
CA LYS A 155 -22.02 5.61 -19.97
C LYS A 155 -20.67 5.22 -20.56
N LYS A 156 -19.78 4.59 -19.79
CA LYS A 156 -18.48 4.08 -20.28
C LYS A 156 -18.63 2.92 -21.28
N PHE A 157 -19.65 2.07 -21.10
CA PHE A 157 -19.93 0.95 -22.01
C PHE A 157 -20.87 1.30 -23.18
N GLY A 158 -21.29 2.57 -23.33
CA GLY A 158 -22.18 2.99 -24.42
C GLY A 158 -23.60 2.42 -24.33
N LEU A 159 -24.00 1.94 -23.15
CA LEU A 159 -25.27 1.26 -22.87
C LEU A 159 -26.34 2.23 -22.31
N SER A 160 -26.18 3.53 -22.52
CA SER A 160 -27.03 4.60 -21.98
C SER A 160 -28.49 4.61 -22.46
N GLY A 161 -28.90 3.66 -23.30
CA GLY A 161 -30.25 3.55 -23.87
C GLY A 161 -31.11 2.41 -23.32
N LEU A 162 -30.64 1.63 -22.32
CA LEU A 162 -31.37 0.46 -21.78
C LEU A 162 -31.88 0.65 -20.34
N GLY A 163 -32.00 1.91 -19.88
CA GLY A 163 -32.57 2.27 -18.58
C GLY A 163 -34.02 2.70 -18.66
#